data_AF-A0A4Y2RDM3-F1
#
_entry.id   AF-A0A4Y2RDM3-F1
#
_cell.length_a   1.000
_cell.length_b   1.000
_cell.length_c   1.000
_cell.angle_alpha   90.00
_cell.angle_beta   90.00
_cell.angle_gamma   90.00
#
_symmetry.space_group_name_H-M   'P 1'
#
loop_
_entity.id
_entity.type
_entity.pdbx_description
1 polymer ?
#
loop_
_entity_poly.entity_id
_entity_poly.type
_entity_poly.pdbx_seq_one_letter_code
_entity_poly.pdbx_strand_id
1 'polypeptide(L)'
;MNNQNQANVESQIERIKDHVISRIKRLEEEDQDVKGKIEEPEEDVHMKIEEMKSKVQEKINDIEKSLSDLEIRPNHFETNTEFMYSRPTVKRLIFDRQTSCIVSLTQFDVMSSTNGWTDFVKASQLVVSLRGSASEVLQGIPADKLTDLTTIEKVLEARFGDRNIMQFYGTELKTRRQFCPPMWSD
;
A
#
# COMPACT_ATOMS: atom_id res chain seq x y z
N MET A 1 -92.83 27.81 -16.14
CA MET A 1 -91.86 27.54 -15.04
C MET A 1 -90.68 26.67 -15.50
N ASN A 2 -90.87 25.72 -16.42
CA ASN A 2 -89.81 24.78 -16.84
C ASN A 2 -88.59 25.42 -17.57
N ASN A 3 -88.81 26.40 -18.45
CA ASN A 3 -87.73 27.04 -19.23
C ASN A 3 -86.72 27.83 -18.38
N GLN A 4 -87.14 28.42 -17.25
CA GLN A 4 -86.25 29.20 -16.37
C GLN A 4 -85.24 28.28 -15.67
N ASN A 5 -85.68 27.08 -15.26
CA ASN A 5 -84.82 26.09 -14.62
C ASN A 5 -83.82 25.51 -15.62
N GLN A 6 -84.23 25.28 -16.87
CA GLN A 6 -83.35 24.81 -17.93
C GLN A 6 -82.24 25.83 -18.25
N ALA A 7 -82.59 27.11 -18.43
CA ALA A 7 -81.60 28.17 -18.69
C ALA A 7 -80.60 28.35 -17.53
N ASN A 8 -81.04 28.17 -16.28
CA ASN A 8 -80.15 28.23 -15.12
C ASN A 8 -79.14 27.06 -15.10
N VAL A 9 -79.58 25.85 -15.44
CA VAL A 9 -78.69 24.69 -15.55
C VAL A 9 -77.68 24.88 -16.69
N GLU A 10 -78.13 25.34 -17.85
CA GLU A 10 -77.24 25.64 -18.99
C GLU A 10 -76.19 26.70 -18.64
N SER A 11 -76.58 27.78 -17.94
CA SER A 11 -75.65 28.81 -17.47
C SER A 11 -74.63 28.26 -16.46
N GLN A 12 -75.04 27.38 -15.55
CA GLN A 12 -74.11 26.73 -14.61
C GLN A 12 -73.13 25.81 -15.33
N ILE A 13 -73.60 25.03 -16.30
CA ILE A 13 -72.75 24.16 -17.12
C ILE A 13 -71.70 24.99 -17.85
N GLU A 14 -72.08 26.12 -18.44
CA GLU A 14 -71.15 26.98 -19.17
C GLU A 14 -70.08 27.57 -18.25
N ARG A 15 -70.48 28.05 -17.07
CA ARG A 15 -69.52 28.51 -16.04
C ARG A 15 -68.55 27.41 -15.59
N ILE A 16 -69.04 26.17 -15.45
CA ILE A 16 -68.19 25.02 -15.09
C ILE A 16 -67.21 24.72 -16.23
N LYS A 17 -67.67 24.73 -17.48
CA LYS A 17 -66.80 24.52 -18.64
C LYS A 17 -65.70 25.57 -18.70
N ASP A 18 -66.03 26.85 -18.60
CA ASP A 18 -65.05 27.95 -18.62
C ASP A 18 -64.02 27.79 -17.50
N HIS A 19 -64.47 27.41 -16.30
CA HIS A 19 -63.57 27.17 -15.18
C HIS A 19 -62.62 25.99 -15.45
N VAL A 20 -63.13 24.88 -15.99
CA VAL A 20 -62.34 23.70 -16.33
C VAL A 20 -61.32 24.05 -17.42
N ILE A 21 -61.72 24.74 -18.48
CA ILE A 21 -60.83 25.17 -19.58
C ILE A 21 -59.71 26.07 -19.02
N SER A 22 -60.06 27.02 -18.15
CA SER A 22 -59.07 27.89 -17.50
C SER A 22 -58.08 27.11 -16.63
N ARG A 23 -58.54 26.09 -15.90
CA ARG A 23 -57.64 25.22 -15.10
C ARG A 23 -56.72 24.39 -15.98
N ILE A 24 -57.25 23.81 -17.06
CA ILE A 24 -56.46 23.02 -18.02
C ILE A 24 -55.34 23.88 -18.59
N LYS A 25 -55.64 25.09 -19.05
CA LYS A 25 -54.64 25.99 -19.60
C LYS A 25 -53.51 26.30 -18.61
N ARG A 26 -53.84 26.56 -17.34
CA ARG A 26 -52.80 26.80 -16.30
C ARG A 26 -51.96 25.56 -16.03
N LEU A 27 -52.57 24.37 -16.02
CA LEU A 27 -51.84 23.12 -15.84
C LEU A 27 -50.88 22.86 -17.01
N GLU A 28 -51.27 23.18 -18.25
CA GLU A 28 -50.39 23.10 -19.42
C GLU A 28 -49.20 24.07 -19.30
N GLU A 29 -49.44 25.31 -18.84
CA GLU A 29 -48.37 26.29 -18.59
C GLU A 29 -47.40 25.82 -17.49
N GLU A 30 -47.92 25.27 -16.39
CA GLU A 30 -47.11 24.70 -15.29
C GLU A 30 -46.31 23.46 -15.73
N ASP A 31 -46.89 22.59 -16.57
CA ASP A 31 -46.21 21.41 -17.11
C ASP A 31 -45.02 21.80 -17.99
N GLN A 32 -45.16 22.82 -18.84
CA GLN A 32 -44.06 23.33 -19.64
C GLN A 32 -42.95 23.97 -18.78
N ASP A 33 -43.30 24.72 -17.73
CA ASP A 33 -42.33 25.31 -16.80
C ASP A 33 -41.54 24.23 -16.03
N VAL A 34 -42.24 23.22 -15.51
CA VAL A 34 -41.60 22.09 -14.80
C VAL A 34 -40.71 21.31 -15.75
N LYS A 35 -41.17 21.05 -16.98
CA LYS A 35 -40.37 20.36 -17.99
C LYS A 35 -39.06 21.11 -18.29
N GLY A 36 -39.13 22.43 -18.51
CA GLY A 36 -37.94 23.25 -18.76
C GLY A 36 -36.95 23.24 -17.58
N LYS A 37 -37.46 23.31 -16.34
CA LYS A 37 -36.64 23.22 -15.11
C LYS A 37 -35.95 21.88 -14.92
N ILE A 38 -36.45 20.81 -15.54
CA ILE A 38 -35.85 19.47 -15.47
C ILE A 38 -34.83 19.30 -16.60
N GLU A 39 -35.14 19.78 -17.80
CA GLU A 39 -34.29 19.62 -19.00
C GLU A 39 -32.98 20.43 -18.89
N GLU A 40 -33.03 21.66 -18.37
CA GLU A 40 -31.84 22.51 -18.18
C GLU A 40 -30.73 21.86 -17.31
N PRO A 41 -31.01 21.39 -16.08
CA PRO A 41 -29.98 20.73 -15.28
C PRO A 41 -29.55 19.37 -15.83
N GLU A 42 -30.41 18.64 -16.56
CA GLU A 42 -30.02 17.40 -17.22
C GLU A 42 -28.97 17.65 -18.32
N GLU A 43 -29.16 18.69 -19.13
CA GLU A 43 -28.18 19.10 -20.14
C GLU A 43 -26.85 19.58 -19.53
N ASP A 44 -26.89 20.38 -18.46
CA ASP A 44 -25.68 20.85 -17.76
C ASP A 44 -24.88 19.67 -17.17
N VAL A 45 -25.56 18.72 -16.53
CA VAL A 45 -24.92 17.52 -15.98
C VAL A 45 -24.31 16.68 -17.11
N HIS A 46 -25.02 16.47 -18.22
CA HIS A 46 -24.50 15.73 -19.37
C HIS A 46 -23.25 16.40 -19.95
N MET A 47 -23.26 17.73 -20.11
CA MET A 47 -22.11 18.50 -20.59
C MET A 47 -20.90 18.38 -19.66
N LYS A 48 -21.11 18.51 -18.34
CA LYS A 48 -20.03 18.34 -17.34
C LYS A 48 -19.43 16.94 -17.36
N ILE A 49 -20.24 15.91 -17.56
CA ILE A 49 -19.77 14.53 -17.66
C ILE A 49 -18.87 14.35 -18.88
N GLU A 50 -19.28 14.83 -20.06
CA GLU A 50 -18.45 14.71 -21.27
C GLU A 50 -17.16 15.54 -21.20
N GLU A 51 -17.19 16.71 -20.54
CA GLU A 51 -15.97 17.49 -20.27
C GLU A 51 -15.01 16.74 -19.34
N MET A 52 -15.52 16.19 -18.23
CA MET A 52 -14.71 15.40 -17.29
C MET A 52 -14.11 14.16 -17.97
N LYS A 53 -14.89 13.46 -18.79
CA LYS A 53 -14.44 12.29 -19.56
C LYS A 53 -13.31 12.66 -20.52
N SER A 54 -13.41 13.80 -21.21
CA SER A 54 -12.36 14.29 -22.10
C SER A 54 -11.06 14.60 -21.33
N LYS A 55 -11.16 15.28 -20.17
CA LYS A 55 -10.01 15.57 -19.29
C LYS A 55 -9.35 14.31 -18.74
N VAL A 56 -10.15 13.31 -18.35
CA VAL A 56 -9.63 12.03 -17.87
C VAL A 56 -8.90 11.30 -19.00
N GLN A 57 -9.48 11.27 -20.21
CA GLN A 57 -8.86 10.63 -21.36
C GLN A 57 -7.54 11.29 -21.76
N GLU A 58 -7.46 12.63 -21.74
CA GLU A 58 -6.21 13.36 -21.99
C GLU A 58 -5.12 12.98 -20.99
N LYS A 59 -5.44 12.98 -19.69
CA LYS A 59 -4.50 12.57 -18.64
C LYS A 59 -4.03 11.13 -18.79
N ILE A 60 -4.91 10.21 -19.20
CA ILE A 60 -4.53 8.82 -19.47
C ILE A 60 -3.52 8.79 -20.62
N ASN A 61 -3.79 9.49 -21.73
CA ASN A 61 -2.89 9.54 -22.88
C ASN A 61 -1.52 10.13 -22.51
N ASP A 62 -1.48 11.17 -21.67
CA ASP A 62 -0.24 11.78 -21.18
C ASP A 62 0.59 10.80 -20.32
N ILE A 63 -0.09 10.02 -19.47
CA ILE A 63 0.54 8.99 -18.65
C ILE A 63 1.06 7.85 -19.51
N GLU A 64 0.28 7.36 -20.48
CA GLU A 64 0.69 6.31 -21.43
C GLU A 64 1.90 6.73 -22.25
N LYS A 65 1.95 7.99 -22.71
CA LYS A 65 3.10 8.57 -23.39
C LYS A 65 4.32 8.63 -22.47
N SER A 66 4.13 9.12 -21.24
CA SER A 66 5.20 9.20 -20.24
C SER A 66 5.76 7.83 -19.88
N LEU A 67 4.91 6.80 -19.80
CA LEU A 67 5.32 5.41 -19.62
C LEU A 67 6.12 4.89 -20.82
N SER A 68 5.68 5.19 -22.04
CA SER A 68 6.39 4.81 -23.27
C SER A 68 7.80 5.43 -23.32
N ASP A 69 7.95 6.71 -22.97
CA ASP A 69 9.25 7.39 -22.91
C ASP A 69 10.19 6.76 -21.86
N LEU A 70 9.64 6.29 -20.74
CA LEU A 70 10.40 5.57 -19.71
C LEU A 70 10.79 4.15 -20.14
N GLU A 71 9.96 3.49 -20.95
CA GLU A 71 10.20 2.12 -21.44
C GLU A 71 11.17 2.07 -22.64
N ILE A 72 11.21 3.13 -23.47
CA ILE A 72 12.12 3.27 -24.62
C ILE A 72 13.56 3.60 -24.21
N ARG A 73 13.83 3.93 -22.94
CA ARG A 73 15.20 3.85 -22.42
C ARG A 73 15.40 2.40 -21.97
N PRO A 74 15.95 1.51 -22.83
CA PRO A 74 16.49 0.27 -22.29
C PRO A 74 17.42 0.69 -21.16
N ASN A 75 17.34 0.00 -20.04
CA ASN A 75 18.39 -0.03 -19.04
C ASN A 75 19.66 -0.57 -19.70
N HIS A 76 20.25 0.18 -20.63
CA HIS A 76 21.66 0.22 -20.80
C HIS A 76 22.14 0.93 -19.54
N PHE A 77 22.37 0.14 -18.49
CA PHE A 77 23.48 0.42 -17.61
C PHE A 77 24.69 0.51 -18.53
N GLU A 78 24.90 1.71 -19.09
CA GLU A 78 26.21 2.07 -19.56
C GLU A 78 27.13 1.77 -18.39
N THR A 79 27.94 0.76 -18.63
CA THR A 79 29.26 0.51 -18.11
C THR A 79 30.04 1.82 -18.06
N ASN A 80 29.63 2.75 -17.20
CA ASN A 80 30.43 3.86 -16.73
C ASN A 80 31.32 3.28 -15.64
N THR A 81 32.23 2.43 -16.10
CA THR A 81 33.31 1.79 -15.35
C THR A 81 34.37 2.78 -14.89
N GLU A 82 34.17 4.10 -15.08
CA GLU A 82 35.28 5.06 -15.02
C GLU A 82 35.06 6.33 -14.19
N PHE A 83 34.10 6.38 -13.27
CA PHE A 83 34.05 7.47 -12.28
C PHE A 83 34.17 6.99 -10.83
N MET A 84 35.43 6.82 -10.42
CA MET A 84 36.05 7.42 -9.22
C MET A 84 35.30 7.38 -7.88
N TYR A 85 34.51 6.35 -7.61
CA TYR A 85 34.30 5.87 -6.25
C TYR A 85 34.52 4.39 -6.27
N SER A 86 35.53 3.94 -5.54
CA SER A 86 35.65 2.55 -5.14
C SER A 86 34.30 2.14 -4.57
N ARG A 87 33.44 1.51 -5.38
CA ARG A 87 32.27 0.80 -4.88
C ARG A 87 32.89 -0.16 -3.89
N PRO A 88 32.67 0.01 -2.56
CA PRO A 88 33.10 -1.02 -1.66
C PRO A 88 32.36 -2.23 -2.18
N THR A 89 33.10 -3.22 -2.67
CA THR A 89 32.53 -4.55 -2.83
C THR A 89 32.27 -4.93 -1.40
N VAL A 90 31.09 -4.55 -0.89
CA VAL A 90 30.70 -4.76 0.49
C VAL A 90 30.80 -6.26 0.63
N LYS A 91 31.85 -6.71 1.32
CA LYS A 91 31.98 -8.11 1.68
C LYS A 91 30.63 -8.48 2.28
N ARG A 92 29.97 -9.44 1.63
CA ARG A 92 28.67 -9.96 2.07
C ARG A 92 28.84 -10.22 3.56
N LEU A 93 28.09 -9.51 4.40
CA LEU A 93 28.10 -9.79 5.82
C LEU A 93 27.54 -11.22 5.94
N ILE A 94 28.34 -12.13 6.47
CA ILE A 94 27.91 -13.50 6.70
C ILE A 94 27.61 -13.58 8.19
N PHE A 95 26.34 -13.79 8.54
CA PHE A 95 25.97 -14.07 9.91
C PHE A 95 25.85 -15.59 10.10
N ASP A 96 26.92 -16.18 10.66
CA ASP A 96 27.10 -17.62 10.86
C ASP A 96 27.22 -18.02 12.33
N ARG A 97 26.87 -17.12 13.27
CA ARG A 97 26.96 -17.28 14.74
C ARG A 97 28.39 -17.30 15.30
N GLN A 98 29.44 -17.15 14.49
CA GLN A 98 30.82 -17.13 15.01
C GLN A 98 31.19 -15.79 15.67
N THR A 99 30.54 -14.71 15.26
CA THR A 99 30.62 -13.39 15.89
C THR A 99 29.37 -13.14 16.75
N SER A 100 29.52 -12.35 17.82
CA SER A 100 28.36 -11.96 18.67
C SER A 100 27.29 -11.28 17.82
N CYS A 101 26.02 -11.64 18.03
CA CYS A 101 24.86 -11.09 17.33
C CYS A 101 24.84 -9.55 17.35
N ILE A 102 25.24 -8.97 18.48
CA ILE A 102 25.32 -7.52 18.66
C ILE A 102 26.39 -6.92 17.75
N VAL A 103 27.56 -7.55 17.63
CA VAL A 103 28.65 -7.07 16.77
C VAL A 103 28.23 -7.11 15.30
N SER A 104 27.54 -8.16 14.87
CA SER A 104 27.06 -8.29 13.49
C SER A 104 25.97 -7.26 13.16
N LEU A 105 25.02 -7.01 14.06
CA LEU A 105 23.99 -5.99 13.88
C LEU A 105 24.58 -4.57 13.86
N THR A 106 25.57 -4.27 14.72
CA THR A 106 26.27 -2.97 14.69
C THR A 106 27.06 -2.77 13.40
N GLN A 107 27.76 -3.80 12.91
CA GLN A 107 28.47 -3.71 11.62
C GLN A 107 27.49 -3.54 10.45
N PHE A 108 26.35 -4.22 10.51
CA PHE A 108 25.27 -4.07 9.54
C PHE A 108 24.69 -2.65 9.54
N ASP A 109 24.43 -2.09 10.73
CA ASP A 109 23.85 -0.75 10.86
C ASP A 109 24.79 0.35 10.34
N VAL A 110 26.09 0.28 10.70
CA VAL A 110 27.12 1.17 10.15
C VAL A 110 27.16 1.08 8.62
N MET A 111 27.20 -0.13 8.06
CA MET A 111 27.23 -0.35 6.62
C MET A 111 25.96 0.18 5.92
N SER A 112 24.80 -0.06 6.52
CA SER A 112 23.52 0.37 5.95
C SER A 112 23.38 1.89 5.94
N SER A 113 23.88 2.55 6.99
CA SER A 113 23.87 4.00 7.14
C SER A 113 24.83 4.67 6.16
N THR A 114 26.05 4.13 6.00
CA THR A 114 27.01 4.66 5.00
C THR A 114 26.53 4.51 3.56
N ASN A 115 25.67 3.52 3.30
CA ASN A 115 25.13 3.26 1.98
C ASN A 115 23.74 3.87 1.75
N GLY A 116 23.18 4.58 2.73
CA GLY A 116 21.86 5.21 2.63
C GLY A 116 20.71 4.22 2.38
N TRP A 117 20.79 3.00 2.94
CA TRP A 117 19.75 2.00 2.74
C TRP A 117 18.46 2.35 3.48
N THR A 118 17.33 2.18 2.79
CA THR A 118 15.98 2.26 3.41
C THR A 118 15.69 1.02 4.25
N ASP A 119 14.78 1.10 5.21
CA ASP A 119 14.47 -0.02 6.12
C ASP A 119 14.04 -1.30 5.38
N PHE A 120 13.34 -1.15 4.25
CA PHE A 120 12.99 -2.26 3.38
C PHE A 120 14.23 -2.95 2.77
N VAL A 121 15.20 -2.16 2.29
CA VAL A 121 16.47 -2.67 1.73
C VAL A 121 17.31 -3.29 2.85
N LYS A 122 17.33 -2.68 4.04
CA LYS A 122 17.97 -3.23 5.24
C LYS A 122 17.38 -4.60 5.61
N ALA A 123 16.05 -4.72 5.71
CA ALA A 123 15.38 -5.97 6.02
C ALA A 123 15.72 -7.07 5.00
N SER A 124 15.61 -6.77 3.71
CA SER A 124 15.91 -7.70 2.62
C SER A 124 17.37 -8.15 2.64
N GLN A 125 18.30 -7.22 2.82
CA GLN A 125 19.73 -7.51 2.84
C GLN A 125 20.13 -8.29 4.11
N LEU A 126 19.50 -8.02 5.25
CA LEU A 126 19.70 -8.74 6.49
C LEU A 126 19.26 -10.20 6.33
N VAL A 127 18.06 -10.45 5.79
CA VAL A 127 17.55 -11.81 5.48
C VAL A 127 18.51 -12.59 4.58
N VAL A 128 19.02 -11.97 3.52
CA VAL A 128 19.96 -12.61 2.58
C VAL A 128 21.33 -12.89 3.22
N SER A 129 21.70 -12.13 4.25
CA SER A 129 22.98 -12.25 4.98
C SER A 129 22.97 -13.38 6.02
N LEU A 130 21.78 -13.85 6.44
CA LEU A 130 21.65 -14.98 7.36
C LEU A 130 22.09 -16.30 6.70
N ARG A 131 22.86 -17.11 7.43
CA ARG A 131 23.32 -18.43 7.00
C ARG A 131 23.26 -19.44 8.15
N GLY A 132 23.21 -20.73 7.80
CA GLY A 132 23.18 -21.83 8.78
C GLY A 132 22.07 -21.70 9.80
N SER A 133 22.37 -21.97 11.08
CA SER A 133 21.40 -21.90 12.19
C SER A 133 20.78 -20.51 12.40
N ALA A 134 21.38 -19.46 11.85
CA ALA A 134 20.79 -18.13 11.89
C ALA A 134 19.69 -17.92 10.84
N SER A 135 19.69 -18.67 9.75
CA SER A 135 18.58 -18.64 8.78
C SER A 135 17.33 -19.37 9.30
N GLU A 136 17.48 -20.30 10.26
CA GLU A 136 16.37 -21.01 10.90
C GLU A 136 15.45 -20.09 11.69
N VAL A 137 15.90 -18.88 12.06
CA VAL A 137 15.04 -17.90 12.73
C VAL A 137 13.89 -17.41 11.85
N LEU A 138 14.08 -17.51 10.53
CA LEU A 138 13.10 -17.07 9.54
C LEU A 138 11.93 -18.04 9.40
N GLN A 139 12.07 -19.30 9.83
CA GLN A 139 11.02 -20.32 9.67
C GLN A 139 9.72 -20.01 10.44
N GLY A 140 9.80 -19.19 11.50
CA GLY A 140 8.65 -18.79 12.30
C GLY A 140 8.04 -17.44 11.89
N ILE A 141 8.58 -16.78 10.86
CA ILE A 141 8.15 -15.42 10.47
C ILE A 141 7.35 -15.51 9.17
N PRO A 142 6.12 -14.97 9.12
CA PRO A 142 5.36 -14.81 7.89
C PRO A 142 6.12 -13.98 6.85
N ALA A 143 6.04 -14.36 5.57
CA ALA A 143 6.85 -13.74 4.50
C ALA A 143 6.56 -12.23 4.33
N ASP A 144 5.32 -11.80 4.55
CA ASP A 144 4.91 -10.39 4.55
C ASP A 144 5.64 -9.56 5.63
N LYS A 145 6.03 -10.20 6.74
CA LYS A 145 6.75 -9.57 7.86
C LYS A 145 8.27 -9.62 7.74
N LEU A 146 8.81 -10.33 6.73
CA LEU A 146 10.24 -10.30 6.41
C LEU A 146 10.69 -9.00 5.74
N THR A 147 9.77 -8.06 5.56
CA THR A 147 10.04 -6.70 5.10
C THR A 147 10.20 -5.71 6.24
N ASP A 148 9.79 -6.08 7.46
CA ASP A 148 9.94 -5.26 8.65
C ASP A 148 11.26 -5.56 9.35
N LEU A 149 12.20 -4.62 9.25
CA LEU A 149 13.51 -4.69 9.86
C LEU A 149 13.42 -4.95 11.37
N THR A 150 12.49 -4.29 12.06
CA THR A 150 12.33 -4.38 13.52
C THR A 150 11.92 -5.77 13.95
N THR A 151 11.05 -6.42 13.17
CA THR A 151 10.60 -7.80 13.44
C THR A 151 11.77 -8.78 13.31
N ILE A 152 12.61 -8.62 12.28
CA ILE A 152 13.77 -9.50 12.06
C ILE A 152 14.82 -9.31 13.17
N GLU A 153 15.13 -8.06 13.53
CA GLU A 153 16.09 -7.73 14.60
C GLU A 153 15.65 -8.31 15.95
N LYS A 154 14.37 -8.15 16.31
CA LYS A 154 13.82 -8.70 17.57
C LYS A 154 13.92 -10.21 17.64
N VAL A 155 13.66 -10.92 16.54
CA VAL A 155 13.74 -12.39 16.50
C VAL A 155 15.19 -12.85 16.59
N LEU A 156 16.12 -12.14 15.94
CA LEU A 156 17.55 -12.40 16.05
C LEU A 156 18.05 -12.15 17.47
N GLU A 157 17.65 -11.05 18.10
CA GLU A 157 18.00 -10.73 19.49
C GLU A 157 17.39 -11.73 20.49
N ALA A 158 16.16 -12.18 20.27
CA ALA A 158 15.53 -13.18 21.13
C ALA A 158 16.26 -14.54 21.10
N ARG A 159 16.77 -14.94 19.92
CA ARG A 159 17.48 -16.23 19.77
C ARG A 159 18.95 -16.15 20.15
N PHE A 160 19.63 -15.07 19.75
CA PHE A 160 21.10 -14.94 19.82
C PHE A 160 21.58 -13.77 20.69
N GLY A 161 20.67 -13.00 21.28
CA GLY A 161 21.02 -11.93 22.21
C GLY A 161 21.76 -12.48 23.44
N ASP A 162 22.56 -11.59 24.04
CA ASP A 162 23.62 -11.85 25.02
C ASP A 162 23.21 -12.68 26.27
N ARG A 163 21.91 -12.91 26.47
CA ARG A 163 21.37 -13.75 27.55
C ARG A 163 21.58 -15.26 27.37
N ASN A 164 22.05 -15.72 26.21
CA ASN A 164 22.33 -17.15 25.97
C ASN A 164 23.80 -17.57 26.07
N ILE A 165 24.74 -16.64 26.25
CA ILE A 165 26.17 -16.99 26.42
C ILE A 165 26.40 -17.67 27.78
N MET A 166 25.68 -17.24 28.82
CA MET A 166 25.81 -17.80 30.18
C MET A 166 25.31 -19.26 30.28
N GLN A 167 24.33 -19.65 29.45
CA GLN A 167 23.88 -21.05 29.40
C GLN A 167 24.93 -21.95 28.75
N PHE A 168 25.61 -21.48 27.69
CA PHE A 168 26.62 -22.27 26.98
C PHE A 168 27.84 -22.57 27.88
N TYR A 169 28.39 -21.54 28.56
CA TYR A 169 29.46 -21.74 29.55
C TYR A 169 29.01 -22.58 30.76
N GLY A 170 27.74 -22.50 31.17
CA GLY A 170 27.20 -23.27 32.29
C GLY A 170 27.18 -24.80 32.06
N THR A 171 26.95 -25.24 30.81
CA THR A 171 27.04 -26.66 30.41
C THR A 171 28.47 -27.11 30.15
N GLU A 172 29.33 -26.24 29.61
CA GLU A 172 30.72 -26.56 29.29
C GLU A 172 31.58 -26.74 30.57
N LEU A 173 31.31 -25.96 31.62
CA LEU A 173 31.97 -26.12 32.93
C LEU A 173 31.48 -27.37 33.71
N LYS A 174 30.26 -27.86 33.44
CA LYS A 174 29.71 -29.06 34.11
C LYS A 174 30.25 -30.38 33.55
N THR A 175 30.78 -30.41 32.34
CA THR A 175 31.31 -31.62 31.69
C THR A 175 32.80 -31.84 31.93
N ARG A 176 33.49 -30.87 32.55
CA ARG A 176 34.87 -31.05 33.07
C ARG A 176 34.85 -31.44 34.54
N ARG A 177 34.24 -32.58 34.87
CA ARG A 177 34.58 -33.25 36.15
C ARG A 177 36.02 -33.76 36.02
N GLN A 178 36.87 -33.36 36.97
CA GLN A 178 38.24 -33.86 37.07
C GLN A 178 38.22 -35.40 37.05
N PHE A 179 38.84 -35.98 36.02
CA PHE A 179 39.15 -37.40 36.00
C PHE A 179 40.28 -37.61 37.01
N CYS A 180 39.91 -37.99 38.24
CA CYS A 180 40.86 -38.45 39.24
C CYS A 180 41.07 -39.95 38.98
N PRO A 181 42.25 -40.40 38.49
CA PRO A 181 42.49 -41.81 38.27
C PRO A 181 42.61 -42.51 39.65
N PRO A 182 42.08 -43.74 39.81
CA PRO A 182 42.30 -44.49 41.04
C PRO A 182 43.78 -44.83 41.18
N MET A 183 44.41 -44.33 42.24
CA MET A 183 45.73 -44.78 42.68
C MET A 183 45.60 -46.23 43.16
N TRP A 184 46.08 -47.17 42.35
CA TRP A 184 46.39 -48.50 42.84
C TRP A 184 47.73 -48.46 43.59
N SER A 185 47.71 -48.99 44.81
CA SER A 185 48.86 -49.17 45.68
C SER A 185 49.70 -50.37 45.22
N ASP A 186 51.01 -50.20 45.24
CA ASP A 186 51.99 -51.26 45.53
C ASP A 186 52.67 -50.92 46.86
#